data_AF-A0A5P3XAE7-F1
#
_entry.id   AF-A0A5P3XAE7-F1
#
_cell.length_a   1.000
_cell.length_b   1.000
_cell.length_c   1.000
_cell.angle_alpha   90.00
_cell.angle_beta   90.00
_cell.angle_gamma   90.00
#
_symmetry.space_group_name_H-M   'P 1'
#
loop_
_entity.id
_entity.type
_entity.pdbx_description
1 polymer ?
#
loop_
_entity_poly.entity_id
_entity_poly.type
_entity_poly.pdbx_seq_one_letter_code
_entity_poly.pdbx_strand_id
1 'polypeptide(L)'
;MDKSFFNWYTQSLGGIIGLIACMCAYLNGDMAVYGNILHNIDSIGLGGLLASYTLIPLCIAITILGVFESFSKNENLPDINKTIVILTTLIGFIGSKLFFIIPAIFILFKYYSSFIGNRKELNTKVSQAVQVIENKKTIVKNEEANKNLMKTKIDMAVELLLKGADKKFICEITGLTIEELESIEQRIE
;
A
#
# COMPACT_ATOMS: atom_id res chain seq x y z
N MET A 1 9.13 -13.71 5.51
CA MET A 1 10.35 -12.98 5.91
C MET A 1 9.91 -11.87 6.85
N ASP A 2 10.55 -11.73 8.01
CA ASP A 2 10.12 -10.77 9.03
C ASP A 2 10.39 -9.33 8.55
N LYS A 3 9.39 -8.44 8.64
CA LYS A 3 9.51 -7.02 8.24
C LYS A 3 10.56 -6.31 9.09
N SER A 4 10.70 -6.73 10.36
CA SER A 4 11.73 -6.22 11.26
C SER A 4 13.13 -6.58 10.74
N PHE A 5 13.33 -7.84 10.34
CA PHE A 5 14.58 -8.33 9.77
C PHE A 5 15.04 -7.50 8.57
N PHE A 6 14.14 -7.30 7.61
CA PHE A 6 14.48 -6.57 6.41
C PHE A 6 14.84 -5.10 6.73
N ASN A 7 14.12 -4.46 7.66
CA ASN A 7 14.38 -3.07 8.02
C ASN A 7 15.78 -2.86 8.61
N TRP A 8 16.17 -3.64 9.62
CA TRP A 8 17.47 -3.45 10.24
C TRP A 8 18.62 -3.90 9.33
N TYR A 9 18.41 -4.95 8.52
CA TYR A 9 19.39 -5.42 7.55
C TYR A 9 19.67 -4.36 6.48
N THR A 10 18.62 -3.80 5.87
CA THR A 10 18.76 -2.77 4.83
C THR A 10 19.36 -1.49 5.40
N GLN A 11 19.05 -1.12 6.65
CA GLN A 11 19.69 0.00 7.32
C GLN A 11 21.20 -0.21 7.51
N SER A 12 21.62 -1.36 8.05
CA SER A 12 23.04 -1.68 8.25
C SER A 12 23.80 -1.74 6.92
N LEU A 13 23.19 -2.34 5.90
CA LEU A 13 23.74 -2.38 4.55
C LEU A 13 23.88 -0.96 3.96
N GLY A 14 22.89 -0.09 4.18
CA GLY A 14 22.94 1.31 3.78
C GLY A 14 24.07 2.09 4.45
N GLY A 15 24.36 1.80 5.72
CA GLY A 15 25.53 2.35 6.43
C GLY A 15 26.86 1.95 5.78
N ILE A 16 27.02 0.67 5.42
CA ILE A 16 28.22 0.15 4.74
C ILE A 16 28.39 0.77 3.34
N ILE A 17 27.31 0.80 2.55
CA ILE A 17 27.33 1.45 1.22
C ILE A 17 27.62 2.95 1.38
N GLY A 18 27.13 3.57 2.46
CA GLY A 18 27.46 4.95 2.83
C GLY A 18 28.94 5.18 3.07
N LEU A 19 29.65 4.26 3.71
CA LEU A 19 31.10 4.32 3.88
C LEU A 19 31.83 4.25 2.53
N ILE A 20 31.39 3.36 1.64
CA ILE A 20 31.94 3.27 0.28
C ILE A 20 31.69 4.57 -0.49
N ALA A 21 30.50 5.15 -0.40
CA ALA A 21 30.17 6.43 -1.02
C ALA A 21 31.03 7.58 -0.48
N CYS A 22 31.35 7.58 0.82
CA CYS A 22 32.30 8.54 1.40
C CYS A 22 33.69 8.40 0.78
N MET A 23 34.18 7.17 0.58
CA MET A 23 35.46 6.92 -0.08
C MET A 23 35.44 7.40 -1.54
N CYS A 24 34.36 7.14 -2.28
CA CYS A 24 34.21 7.63 -3.64
C CYS A 24 34.18 9.17 -3.72
N ALA A 25 33.44 9.82 -2.81
CA ALA A 25 33.38 11.29 -2.74
C ALA A 25 34.75 11.89 -2.37
N TYR A 26 35.51 11.23 -1.50
CA TYR A 26 36.89 11.61 -1.20
C TYR A 26 37.79 11.54 -2.45
N LEU A 27 37.74 10.45 -3.21
CA LEU A 27 38.55 10.29 -4.43
C LEU A 27 38.21 11.33 -5.51
N ASN A 28 36.96 11.80 -5.55
CA ASN A 28 36.53 12.84 -6.48
C ASN A 28 36.80 14.27 -5.98
N GLY A 29 37.37 14.42 -4.78
CA GLY A 29 37.71 15.72 -4.20
C GLY A 29 36.54 16.46 -3.55
N ASP A 30 35.39 15.80 -3.36
CA ASP A 30 34.22 16.37 -2.66
C ASP A 30 34.35 16.29 -1.12
N MET A 31 35.31 15.50 -0.62
CA MET A 31 35.64 15.36 0.81
C MET A 31 37.16 15.36 1.01
N ALA A 32 37.64 15.74 2.19
CA ALA A 32 39.06 15.70 2.56
C ALA A 32 39.32 14.86 3.83
N VAL A 33 40.54 14.32 3.94
CA VAL A 33 41.00 13.65 5.16
C VAL A 33 41.30 14.69 6.22
N TYR A 34 40.94 14.40 7.48
CA TYR A 34 41.16 15.18 8.70
C TYR A 34 42.48 15.97 8.78
N GLY A 35 43.58 15.44 8.27
CA GLY A 35 44.90 16.09 8.31
C GLY A 35 45.13 17.20 7.26
N ASN A 36 44.32 17.27 6.20
CA ASN A 36 44.55 18.20 5.07
C ASN A 36 43.34 19.10 4.75
N ILE A 37 42.35 19.15 5.65
CA ILE A 37 41.09 19.86 5.41
C ILE A 37 41.30 21.37 5.29
N LEU A 38 42.15 21.96 6.16
CA LEU A 38 42.39 23.41 6.17
C LEU A 38 43.06 23.93 4.90
N HIS A 39 43.81 23.08 4.19
CA HIS A 39 44.54 23.47 2.99
C HIS A 39 43.66 23.45 1.72
N ASN A 40 42.55 22.71 1.74
CA ASN A 40 41.66 22.53 0.57
C ASN A 40 40.23 23.07 0.81
N ILE A 41 40.05 23.98 1.78
CA ILE A 41 38.73 24.55 2.10
C ILE A 41 38.10 25.22 0.88
N ASP A 42 38.89 25.96 0.09
CA ASP A 42 38.40 26.70 -1.07
C ASP A 42 37.91 25.79 -2.20
N SER A 43 38.43 24.56 -2.32
CA SER A 43 38.01 23.62 -3.37
C SER A 43 36.81 22.77 -2.95
N ILE A 44 36.67 22.46 -1.65
CA ILE A 44 35.68 21.52 -1.11
C ILE A 44 34.40 22.25 -0.66
N GLY A 45 34.55 23.48 -0.20
CA GLY A 45 33.48 24.27 0.40
C GLY A 45 33.03 23.74 1.77
N LEU A 46 32.13 24.51 2.41
CA LEU A 46 31.69 24.26 3.78
C LEU A 46 30.92 22.93 3.94
N GLY A 47 30.18 22.52 2.90
CA GLY A 47 29.42 21.28 2.90
C GLY A 47 30.30 20.02 2.87
N GLY A 48 31.35 20.02 2.05
CA GLY A 48 32.31 18.93 2.02
C GLY A 48 33.18 18.89 3.29
N LEU A 49 33.47 20.04 3.91
CA LEU A 49 34.14 20.09 5.22
C LEU A 49 33.29 19.45 6.32
N LEU A 50 32.01 19.81 6.42
CA LEU A 50 31.09 19.20 7.37
C LEU A 50 31.01 17.68 7.18
N ALA A 51 30.76 17.22 5.96
CA ALA A 51 30.67 15.79 5.68
C ALA A 51 31.97 15.04 5.96
N SER A 52 33.13 15.64 5.70
CA SER A 52 34.44 15.04 5.99
C SER A 52 34.60 14.69 7.47
N TYR A 53 34.11 15.57 8.35
CA TYR A 53 34.16 15.36 9.80
C TYR A 53 33.03 14.47 10.33
N THR A 54 31.83 14.55 9.77
CA THR A 54 30.65 13.97 10.41
C THR A 54 30.16 12.70 9.73
N LEU A 55 30.31 12.57 8.40
CA LEU A 55 29.59 11.57 7.62
C LEU A 55 30.10 10.14 7.87
N ILE A 56 31.42 9.93 7.94
CA ILE A 56 32.00 8.61 8.24
C ILE A 56 31.57 8.10 9.63
N PRO A 57 31.73 8.88 10.73
CA PRO A 57 31.21 8.49 12.04
C PRO A 57 29.71 8.20 12.04
N LEU A 58 28.91 8.99 11.32
CA LEU A 58 27.46 8.79 11.19
C LEU A 58 27.11 7.48 10.46
N CYS A 59 27.80 7.14 9.37
CA CYS A 59 27.60 5.88 8.65
C CYS A 59 27.97 4.66 9.52
N ILE A 60 29.03 4.75 10.33
CA ILE A 60 29.38 3.73 11.32
C ILE A 60 28.28 3.61 12.38
N ALA A 61 27.81 4.74 12.91
CA ALA A 61 26.74 4.78 13.92
C ALA A 61 25.44 4.16 13.38
N ILE A 62 25.05 4.42 12.13
CA ILE A 62 23.88 3.80 11.49
C ILE A 62 24.03 2.29 11.39
N THR A 63 25.22 1.81 11.03
CA THR A 63 25.50 0.36 10.92
C THR A 63 25.34 -0.31 12.29
N ILE A 64 25.89 0.32 13.32
CA ILE A 64 25.80 -0.16 14.71
C ILE A 64 24.35 -0.11 15.21
N LEU A 65 23.62 0.98 14.94
CA LEU A 65 22.21 1.13 15.33
C LEU A 65 21.31 0.08 14.67
N GLY A 66 21.53 -0.24 13.39
CA GLY A 66 20.81 -1.32 12.73
C GLY A 66 21.06 -2.66 13.42
N VAL A 67 22.31 -2.95 13.80
CA VAL A 67 22.63 -4.15 14.58
C VAL A 67 21.97 -4.14 15.96
N PHE A 68 22.01 -3.01 16.70
CA PHE A 68 21.37 -2.90 18.02
C PHE A 68 19.85 -3.04 17.95
N GLU A 69 19.21 -2.52 16.91
CA GLU A 69 17.77 -2.68 16.69
C GLU A 69 17.37 -4.16 16.49
N SER A 70 18.29 -4.99 16.00
CA SER A 70 18.07 -6.45 15.89
C SER A 70 17.90 -7.14 17.26
N PHE A 71 18.58 -6.63 18.30
CA PHE A 71 18.63 -7.26 19.62
C PHE A 71 17.79 -6.56 20.70
N SER A 72 17.51 -5.27 20.54
CA SER A 72 16.98 -4.44 21.62
C SER A 72 15.48 -4.17 21.49
N LYS A 73 14.74 -4.35 22.59
CA LYS A 73 13.32 -3.97 22.73
C LYS A 73 13.14 -2.59 23.39
N ASN A 74 14.15 -1.72 23.31
CA ASN A 74 14.11 -0.43 23.98
C ASN A 74 13.12 0.53 23.28
N GLU A 75 12.18 1.10 24.04
CA GLU A 75 11.11 1.96 23.53
C GLU A 75 11.61 3.31 22.96
N ASN A 76 12.75 3.82 23.42
CA ASN A 76 13.32 5.10 22.95
C ASN A 76 14.24 4.97 21.72
N LEU A 77 14.68 3.74 21.41
CA LEU A 77 15.59 3.46 20.30
C LEU A 77 15.04 3.88 18.92
N PRO A 78 13.73 3.71 18.61
CA PRO A 78 13.18 4.08 17.31
C PRO A 78 13.26 5.58 16.99
N ASP A 79 13.06 6.45 17.97
CA ASP A 79 13.07 7.90 17.78
C ASP A 79 14.49 8.45 17.61
N ILE A 80 15.43 7.93 18.40
CA ILE A 80 16.85 8.22 18.25
C ILE A 80 17.35 7.74 16.89
N ASN A 81 16.99 6.51 16.50
CA ASN A 81 17.36 5.96 15.19
C ASN A 81 16.83 6.84 14.04
N LYS A 82 15.57 7.28 14.12
CA LYS A 82 14.98 8.20 13.13
C LYS A 82 15.74 9.51 13.00
N THR A 83 16.12 10.10 14.14
CA THR A 83 16.86 11.37 14.15
C THR A 83 18.22 11.20 13.48
N ILE A 84 18.94 10.13 13.82
CA ILE A 84 20.28 9.85 13.26
C ILE A 84 20.20 9.53 11.76
N VAL A 85 19.20 8.77 11.33
CA VAL A 85 18.96 8.45 9.92
C VAL A 85 18.74 9.72 9.09
N ILE A 86 17.85 10.61 9.55
CA ILE A 86 17.54 11.87 8.85
C ILE A 86 18.78 12.76 8.80
N LEU A 87 19.47 12.93 9.94
CA LEU A 87 20.66 13.77 10.03
C LEU A 87 21.77 13.27 9.09
N THR A 88 22.05 11.96 9.09
CA THR A 88 23.05 11.36 8.21
C THR A 88 22.73 11.58 6.74
N THR A 89 21.46 11.49 6.38
CA THR A 89 21.01 11.68 5.00
C THR A 89 21.18 13.12 4.54
N LEU A 90 20.82 14.09 5.38
CA LEU A 90 21.00 15.51 5.08
C LEU A 90 22.48 15.87 4.90
N ILE A 91 23.32 15.45 5.85
CA ILE A 91 24.78 15.68 5.78
C ILE A 91 25.39 14.97 4.57
N GLY A 92 24.92 13.76 4.27
CA GLY A 92 25.37 12.98 3.11
C GLY A 92 25.10 13.68 1.78
N PHE A 93 23.91 14.25 1.60
CA PHE A 93 23.60 15.04 0.41
C PHE A 93 24.40 16.35 0.33
N ILE A 94 24.63 17.01 1.48
CA ILE A 94 25.38 18.28 1.53
C ILE A 94 26.85 18.08 1.13
N GLY A 95 27.49 16.98 1.53
CA GLY A 95 28.89 16.74 1.21
C GLY A 95 29.14 15.81 0.03
N SER A 96 28.59 14.60 0.08
CA SER A 96 28.84 13.52 -0.88
C SER A 96 27.91 13.58 -2.12
N LYS A 97 26.98 14.56 -2.16
CA LYS A 97 26.13 14.89 -3.30
C LYS A 97 25.46 13.65 -3.92
N LEU A 98 25.76 13.36 -5.19
CA LEU A 98 25.17 12.27 -5.96
C LEU A 98 25.61 10.88 -5.47
N PHE A 99 26.81 10.75 -4.90
CA PHE A 99 27.31 9.46 -4.39
C PHE A 99 26.48 8.95 -3.22
N PHE A 100 25.81 9.86 -2.50
CA PHE A 100 24.98 9.52 -1.35
C PHE A 100 23.55 9.09 -1.69
N ILE A 101 23.13 9.14 -2.96
CA ILE A 101 21.76 8.74 -3.37
C ILE A 101 21.51 7.27 -3.04
N ILE A 102 22.41 6.37 -3.43
CA ILE A 102 22.25 4.93 -3.21
C ILE A 102 22.25 4.61 -1.70
N PRO A 103 23.23 5.07 -0.89
CA PRO A 103 23.18 4.93 0.57
C PRO A 103 21.86 5.43 1.18
N ALA A 104 21.39 6.62 0.77
CA ALA A 104 20.18 7.24 1.32
C ALA A 104 18.93 6.37 1.10
N ILE A 105 18.79 5.75 -0.07
CA ILE A 105 17.67 4.85 -0.37
C ILE A 105 17.66 3.67 0.61
N PHE A 106 18.82 3.06 0.87
CA PHE A 106 18.91 1.93 1.80
C PHE A 106 18.69 2.35 3.25
N ILE A 107 19.28 3.47 3.68
CA ILE A 107 19.15 3.99 5.03
C ILE A 107 17.69 4.38 5.34
N LEU A 108 16.98 5.01 4.39
CA LEU A 108 15.58 5.43 4.58
C LEU A 108 14.56 4.32 4.38
N PHE A 109 14.99 3.10 4.00
CA PHE A 109 14.11 2.01 3.60
C PHE A 109 12.95 1.78 4.58
N LYS A 110 13.26 1.75 5.88
CA LYS A 110 12.29 1.52 6.95
C LYS A 110 11.11 2.51 6.94
N TYR A 111 11.34 3.75 6.52
CA TYR A 111 10.33 4.82 6.56
C TYR A 111 9.39 4.79 5.35
N TYR A 112 9.92 4.55 4.15
CA TYR A 112 9.08 4.51 2.95
C TYR A 112 8.50 3.11 2.66
N SER A 113 9.08 2.02 3.19
CA SER A 113 8.57 0.66 2.97
C SER A 113 7.16 0.48 3.51
N SER A 114 6.82 1.17 4.60
CA SER A 114 5.47 1.22 5.16
C SER A 114 4.45 1.81 4.17
N PHE A 115 4.85 2.86 3.45
CA PHE A 115 4.00 3.52 2.46
C PHE A 115 3.70 2.61 1.25
N ILE A 116 4.67 1.77 0.84
CA ILE A 116 4.49 0.80 -0.24
C ILE A 116 3.54 -0.35 0.17
N GLY A 117 3.65 -0.83 1.41
CA GLY A 117 2.78 -1.88 1.94
C GLY A 117 1.31 -1.46 2.04
N ASN A 118 1.06 -0.25 2.53
CA ASN A 118 -0.31 0.26 2.73
C ASN A 118 -1.10 0.39 1.40
N ARG A 119 -0.44 0.68 0.28
CA ARG A 119 -1.13 0.73 -1.02
C ARG A 119 -1.67 -0.63 -1.47
N LYS A 120 -0.92 -1.71 -1.20
CA LYS A 120 -1.38 -3.06 -1.56
C LYS A 120 -2.61 -3.45 -0.75
N GLU A 121 -2.60 -3.19 0.56
CA GLU A 121 -3.73 -3.50 1.43
C GLU A 121 -4.97 -2.66 1.08
N LEU A 122 -4.80 -1.37 0.82
CA LEU A 122 -5.89 -0.48 0.39
C LEU A 122 -6.51 -0.96 -0.92
N ASN A 123 -5.71 -1.30 -1.92
CA ASN A 123 -6.20 -1.79 -3.20
C ASN A 123 -6.98 -3.11 -3.06
N THR A 124 -6.56 -4.00 -2.17
CA THR A 124 -7.29 -5.25 -1.90
C THR A 124 -8.64 -4.98 -1.24
N LYS A 125 -8.69 -4.10 -0.22
CA LYS A 125 -9.95 -3.74 0.45
C LYS A 125 -10.92 -3.03 -0.49
N VAL A 126 -10.41 -2.13 -1.35
CA VAL A 126 -11.22 -1.44 -2.35
C VAL A 126 -11.77 -2.44 -3.38
N SER A 127 -10.94 -3.36 -3.88
CA SER A 127 -11.39 -4.40 -4.84
C SER A 127 -12.48 -5.30 -4.24
N GLN A 128 -12.32 -5.73 -2.98
CA GLN A 128 -13.34 -6.50 -2.27
C GLN A 128 -14.63 -5.71 -2.07
N ALA A 129 -14.56 -4.44 -1.68
CA ALA A 129 -15.73 -3.59 -1.52
C ALA A 129 -16.48 -3.37 -2.85
N VAL A 130 -15.74 -3.16 -3.95
CA VAL A 130 -16.32 -3.02 -5.30
C VAL A 130 -17.07 -4.30 -5.72
N GLN A 131 -16.47 -5.48 -5.50
CA GLN A 131 -17.14 -6.76 -5.79
C GLN A 131 -18.42 -6.97 -4.99
N VAL A 132 -18.45 -6.58 -3.70
CA VAL A 132 -19.65 -6.68 -2.86
C VAL A 132 -20.76 -5.76 -3.37
N ILE A 133 -20.43 -4.53 -3.75
CA ILE A 133 -21.40 -3.57 -4.30
C ILE A 133 -21.96 -4.07 -5.63
N GLU A 134 -21.09 -4.58 -6.50
CA GLU A 134 -21.48 -5.08 -7.81
C GLU A 134 -22.41 -6.29 -7.68
N ASN A 135 -22.05 -7.28 -6.84
CA ASN A 135 -22.92 -8.43 -6.55
C ASN A 135 -24.27 -8.02 -5.96
N LYS A 136 -24.30 -7.05 -5.03
CA LYS A 136 -25.55 -6.55 -4.46
C LYS A 136 -26.44 -5.89 -5.52
N LYS A 137 -25.84 -5.15 -6.46
CA LYS A 137 -26.58 -4.52 -7.57
C LYS A 137 -27.18 -5.57 -8.51
N THR A 138 -26.46 -6.67 -8.77
CA THR A 138 -26.97 -7.78 -9.59
C THR A 138 -28.14 -8.50 -8.92
N ILE A 139 -28.06 -8.73 -7.60
CA ILE A 139 -29.13 -9.36 -6.82
C ILE A 139 -30.40 -8.52 -6.87
N VAL A 140 -30.30 -7.21 -6.60
CA VAL A 140 -31.45 -6.30 -6.62
C VAL A 140 -32.08 -6.25 -8.01
N LYS A 141 -31.26 -6.21 -9.07
CA LYS A 141 -31.77 -6.20 -10.46
C LYS A 141 -32.50 -7.49 -10.82
N ASN A 142 -32.01 -8.65 -10.34
CA ASN A 142 -32.67 -9.94 -10.55
C ASN A 142 -33.97 -10.05 -9.74
N GLU A 143 -34.01 -9.56 -8.51
CA GLU A 143 -35.25 -9.52 -7.71
C GLU A 143 -36.33 -8.65 -8.37
N GLU A 144 -35.95 -7.49 -8.88
CA GLU A 144 -36.88 -6.57 -9.56
C GLU A 144 -37.39 -7.16 -10.89
N ALA A 145 -36.52 -7.81 -11.66
CA ALA A 145 -36.90 -8.55 -12.87
C ALA A 145 -37.86 -9.71 -12.56
N ASN A 146 -37.60 -10.48 -11.49
CA ASN A 146 -38.43 -11.59 -11.09
C ASN A 146 -39.82 -11.12 -10.60
N LYS A 147 -39.86 -10.02 -9.84
CA LYS A 147 -41.12 -9.41 -9.40
C LYS A 147 -41.96 -8.92 -10.58
N ASN A 148 -41.34 -8.30 -11.57
CA ASN A 148 -42.01 -7.85 -12.78
C ASN A 148 -42.53 -9.04 -13.61
N LEU A 149 -41.74 -10.11 -13.76
CA LEU A 149 -42.17 -11.33 -14.44
C LEU A 149 -43.38 -11.96 -13.76
N MET A 150 -43.36 -12.09 -12.43
CA MET A 150 -44.47 -12.66 -11.67
C MET A 150 -45.74 -11.82 -11.82
N LYS A 151 -45.61 -10.48 -11.79
CA LYS A 151 -46.75 -9.59 -12.02
C LYS A 151 -47.36 -9.80 -13.41
N THR A 152 -46.54 -9.87 -14.46
CA THR A 152 -47.02 -10.12 -15.82
C THR A 152 -47.74 -11.47 -15.94
N LYS A 153 -47.24 -12.52 -15.29
CA LYS A 153 -47.91 -13.83 -15.26
C LYS A 153 -49.29 -13.75 -14.61
N ILE A 154 -49.41 -13.03 -13.50
CA ILE A 154 -50.68 -12.83 -12.79
C ILE A 154 -51.64 -12.00 -13.63
N ASP A 155 -51.20 -10.86 -14.20
CA ASP A 155 -52.04 -9.99 -15.02
C ASP A 155 -52.62 -10.76 -16.23
N MET A 156 -51.79 -11.60 -16.86
CA MET A 156 -52.20 -12.45 -17.98
C MET A 156 -53.18 -13.55 -17.56
N ALA A 157 -52.96 -14.18 -16.39
CA ALA A 157 -53.88 -15.17 -15.84
C ALA A 157 -55.26 -14.58 -15.52
N VAL A 158 -55.30 -13.38 -14.91
CA VAL A 158 -56.53 -12.64 -14.62
C VAL A 158 -57.31 -12.35 -15.89
N GLU A 159 -56.64 -11.84 -16.93
CA GLU A 159 -57.30 -11.51 -18.21
C GLU A 159 -57.90 -12.76 -18.89
N LEU A 160 -57.19 -13.89 -18.84
CA LEU A 160 -57.65 -15.15 -19.43
C LEU A 160 -58.80 -15.78 -18.63
N LEU A 161 -58.78 -15.70 -17.29
CA LEU A 161 -59.88 -16.13 -16.42
C LEU A 161 -61.15 -15.33 -16.71
N LEU A 162 -61.05 -14.00 -16.82
CA LEU A 162 -62.19 -13.12 -17.13
C LEU A 162 -62.78 -13.39 -18.52
N LYS A 163 -61.98 -13.88 -19.47
CA LYS A 163 -62.43 -14.29 -20.80
C LYS A 163 -63.01 -15.70 -20.85
N GLY A 164 -63.04 -16.42 -19.73
CA GLY A 164 -63.58 -17.78 -19.63
C GLY A 164 -62.68 -18.85 -20.27
N ALA A 165 -61.36 -18.63 -20.32
CA ALA A 165 -60.41 -19.63 -20.82
C ALA A 165 -60.26 -20.83 -19.87
N ASP A 166 -59.94 -22.00 -20.42
CA ASP A 166 -59.74 -23.23 -19.63
C ASP A 166 -58.53 -23.12 -18.69
N LYS A 167 -58.66 -23.61 -17.46
CA LYS A 167 -57.62 -23.51 -16.43
C LYS A 167 -56.30 -24.20 -16.84
N LYS A 168 -56.35 -25.33 -17.55
CA LYS A 168 -55.13 -26.00 -18.03
C LYS A 168 -54.42 -25.15 -19.07
N PHE A 169 -55.17 -24.52 -19.97
CA PHE A 169 -54.62 -23.60 -20.96
C PHE A 169 -53.93 -22.37 -20.31
N ILE A 170 -54.53 -21.80 -19.26
CA ILE A 170 -53.94 -20.67 -18.54
C ILE A 170 -52.62 -21.08 -17.85
N CYS A 171 -52.58 -22.25 -17.21
CA CYS A 171 -51.36 -22.79 -16.61
C CYS A 171 -50.26 -23.04 -17.65
N GLU A 172 -50.60 -23.54 -18.85
CA GLU A 172 -49.63 -23.75 -19.93
C GLU A 172 -49.00 -22.46 -20.44
N ILE A 173 -49.79 -21.38 -20.57
CA ILE A 173 -49.31 -20.09 -21.09
C ILE A 173 -48.53 -19.29 -20.03
N THR A 174 -49.02 -19.27 -18.80
CA THR A 174 -48.42 -18.44 -17.72
C THR A 174 -47.34 -19.18 -16.94
N GLY A 175 -47.33 -20.52 -17.02
CA GLY A 175 -46.47 -21.38 -16.21
C GLY A 175 -46.75 -21.28 -14.71
N LEU A 176 -47.96 -20.85 -14.33
CA LEU A 176 -48.45 -20.89 -12.95
C LEU A 176 -48.98 -22.30 -12.65
N THR A 177 -48.94 -22.68 -11.37
CA THR A 177 -49.56 -23.92 -10.89
C THR A 177 -51.07 -23.75 -10.76
N ILE A 178 -51.81 -24.87 -10.72
CA ILE A 178 -53.27 -24.86 -10.53
C ILE A 178 -53.64 -24.22 -9.19
N GLU A 179 -52.90 -24.52 -8.12
CA GLU A 179 -53.11 -23.94 -6.78
C GLU A 179 -52.92 -22.41 -6.77
N GLU A 180 -51.90 -21.90 -7.47
CA GLU A 180 -51.67 -20.47 -7.63
C GLU A 180 -52.81 -19.80 -8.41
N LEU A 181 -53.29 -20.45 -9.47
CA LEU A 181 -54.40 -19.95 -10.28
C LEU A 181 -55.72 -19.90 -9.50
N GLU A 182 -56.03 -20.92 -8.70
CA GLU A 182 -57.21 -20.96 -7.83
C GLU A 182 -57.17 -19.84 -6.77
N SER A 183 -55.98 -19.54 -6.24
CA SER A 183 -55.81 -18.43 -5.30
C SER A 183 -56.02 -17.05 -5.94
N ILE A 184 -55.77 -16.92 -7.25
CA ILE A 184 -56.02 -15.70 -8.02
C ILE A 184 -57.52 -15.57 -8.32
N GLU A 185 -58.16 -16.67 -8.73
CA GLU A 185 -59.60 -16.73 -9.01
C GLU A 185 -60.44 -16.35 -7.78
N GLN A 186 -60.09 -16.86 -6.59
CA GLN A 186 -60.71 -16.48 -5.32
C GLN A 186 -60.57 -15.00 -4.94
N ARG A 187 -59.66 -14.25 -5.56
CA ARG A 187 -59.50 -12.79 -5.34
C ARG A 187 -60.26 -11.95 -6.37
N ILE A 188 -60.74 -12.57 -7.44
CA ILE A 188 -61.49 -11.92 -8.53
C ILE A 188 -63.01 -12.03 -8.29
N GLU A 189 -63.47 -13.14 -7.70
CA GLU A 189 -64.84 -13.32 -7.20
C GLU A 189 -65.18 -12.37 -6.03
#